data_AF-A0A6A4GL42-F1
#
_entry.id   AF-A0A6A4GL42-F1
#
_cell.length_a   1.000
_cell.length_b   1.000
_cell.length_c   1.000
_cell.angle_alpha   90.00
_cell.angle_beta   90.00
_cell.angle_gamma   90.00
#
_symmetry.space_group_name_H-M   'P 1'
#
loop_
_entity.id
_entity.type
_entity.pdbx_description
1 polymer ?
#
loop_
_entity_poly.entity_id
_entity_poly.type
_entity_poly.pdbx_seq_one_letter_code
_entity_poly.pdbx_strand_id
1 'polypeptide(L)'
;MLSQANYRKTFVVVAVSLASTIITPVLGSAANVTSCFDTGVAGASGCSGFINAFCTFSNTVAPLNSFSGCFNAASGLGYKCDFTAWNLLGTTSATPSVAACESTFAAIISDCPMGGEGNAAGDFTYTIDPNEGSCGADVVADGS
;
A
#
# COMPACT_ATOMS: atom_id res chain seq x y z
N MET A 1 33.09 64.66 -34.59
CA MET A 1 33.87 64.29 -33.39
C MET A 1 32.94 64.32 -32.19
N LEU A 2 33.13 63.39 -31.24
CA LEU A 2 32.42 63.18 -29.95
C LEU A 2 31.04 62.52 -30.08
N SER A 3 30.64 61.51 -29.30
CA SER A 3 31.30 60.68 -28.27
C SER A 3 30.33 59.52 -27.97
N GLN A 4 30.81 58.27 -27.91
CA GLN A 4 30.00 57.13 -27.44
C GLN A 4 29.96 57.12 -25.91
N ALA A 5 28.76 57.22 -25.32
CA ALA A 5 28.56 57.02 -23.89
C ALA A 5 28.01 55.59 -23.63
N ASN A 6 28.86 54.76 -23.03
CA ASN A 6 28.55 53.41 -22.58
C ASN A 6 27.51 53.42 -21.46
N TYR A 7 26.35 52.78 -21.66
CA TYR A 7 25.35 52.56 -20.61
C TYR A 7 25.53 51.16 -20.01
N ARG A 8 26.19 51.07 -18.84
CA ARG A 8 26.26 49.85 -18.03
C ARG A 8 24.90 49.60 -17.37
N LYS A 9 24.19 48.55 -17.79
CA LYS A 9 22.94 48.08 -17.16
C LYS A 9 23.27 47.18 -15.97
N THR A 10 22.99 47.68 -14.76
CA THR A 10 23.05 46.90 -13.52
C THR A 10 21.85 45.94 -13.48
N PHE A 11 22.09 44.63 -13.56
CA PHE A 11 21.07 43.61 -13.34
C PHE A 11 20.92 43.37 -11.84
N VAL A 12 19.77 43.74 -11.28
CA VAL A 12 19.38 43.39 -9.90
C VAL A 12 18.67 42.03 -9.97
N VAL A 13 19.33 40.98 -9.48
CA VAL A 13 18.72 39.65 -9.36
C VAL A 13 17.97 39.60 -8.02
N VAL A 14 16.64 39.59 -8.09
CA VAL A 14 15.76 39.41 -6.93
C VAL A 14 15.69 37.91 -6.63
N ALA A 15 16.32 37.47 -5.55
CA ALA A 15 16.24 36.10 -5.07
C ALA A 15 14.91 35.91 -4.32
N VAL A 16 13.97 35.20 -4.95
CA VAL A 16 12.75 34.71 -4.29
C VAL A 16 13.11 33.42 -3.57
N SER A 17 13.27 33.48 -2.26
CA SER A 17 13.49 32.31 -1.40
C SER A 17 12.19 31.53 -1.24
N LEU A 18 12.00 30.46 -2.02
CA LEU A 18 10.97 29.45 -1.75
C LEU A 18 11.36 28.69 -0.48
N ALA A 19 10.52 28.79 0.55
CA ALA A 19 10.62 27.97 1.74
C ALA A 19 10.36 26.50 1.35
N SER A 20 11.42 25.71 1.21
CA SER A 20 11.34 24.27 1.03
C SER A 20 10.94 23.64 2.37
N THR A 21 9.67 23.26 2.51
CA THR A 21 9.27 22.31 3.55
C THR A 21 10.01 21.01 3.31
N ILE A 22 10.91 20.65 4.23
CA ILE A 22 11.63 19.38 4.20
C ILE A 22 10.58 18.29 4.48
N ILE A 23 10.05 17.67 3.42
CA ILE A 23 9.32 16.42 3.53
C ILE A 23 10.40 15.38 3.83
N THR A 24 10.61 15.06 5.10
CA THR A 24 11.42 13.89 5.46
C THR A 24 10.69 12.67 4.90
N PRO A 25 11.26 11.93 3.93
CA PRO A 25 10.68 10.65 3.57
C PRO A 25 10.73 9.78 4.82
N VAL A 26 9.56 9.38 5.33
CA VAL A 26 9.47 8.28 6.26
C VAL A 26 9.99 7.08 5.47
N LEU A 27 11.19 6.60 5.80
CA LEU A 27 11.72 5.34 5.32
C LEU A 27 10.82 4.23 5.88
N GLY A 28 9.66 4.02 5.26
CA GLY A 28 8.95 2.77 5.39
C GLY A 28 9.87 1.67 4.87
N SER A 29 10.01 0.58 5.63
CA SER A 29 10.69 -0.62 5.15
C SER A 29 10.13 -0.96 3.76
N ALA A 30 11.00 -1.12 2.77
CA ALA A 30 10.57 -1.45 1.42
C ALA A 30 9.77 -2.75 1.47
N ALA A 31 8.52 -2.72 0.98
CA ALA A 31 7.71 -3.91 0.84
C ALA A 31 8.42 -4.89 -0.11
N ASN A 32 8.44 -6.15 0.29
CA ASN A 32 8.94 -7.26 -0.52
C ASN A 32 7.75 -8.09 -0.98
N VAL A 33 7.53 -8.15 -2.29
CA VAL A 33 6.59 -9.08 -2.90
C VAL A 33 7.28 -10.44 -2.99
N THR A 34 6.75 -11.44 -2.28
CA THR A 34 7.35 -12.78 -2.16
C THR A 34 6.86 -13.72 -3.25
N SER A 35 5.60 -13.55 -3.67
CA SER A 35 4.97 -14.39 -4.70
C SER A 35 3.81 -13.67 -5.39
N CYS A 36 3.58 -13.96 -6.67
CA CYS A 36 2.37 -13.57 -7.39
C CYS A 36 1.50 -14.81 -7.63
N PHE A 37 0.18 -14.66 -7.55
CA PHE A 37 -0.75 -15.73 -7.86
C PHE A 37 -0.97 -15.85 -9.38
N ASP A 38 -1.13 -17.08 -9.87
CA ASP A 38 -1.31 -17.36 -11.31
C ASP A 38 -2.79 -17.44 -11.73
N THR A 39 -3.72 -17.54 -10.77
CA THR A 39 -5.12 -17.95 -11.01
C THR A 39 -6.19 -16.97 -10.50
N GLY A 40 -5.81 -15.74 -10.15
CA GLY A 40 -6.77 -14.72 -9.71
C GLY A 40 -7.75 -14.29 -10.80
N VAL A 41 -8.78 -13.54 -10.43
CA VAL A 41 -9.78 -13.01 -11.37
C VAL A 41 -9.65 -11.49 -11.42
N ALA A 42 -9.38 -10.97 -12.62
CA ALA A 42 -9.45 -9.54 -12.98
C ALA A 42 -8.85 -8.56 -11.96
N GLY A 43 -7.52 -8.35 -12.03
CA GLY A 43 -6.88 -7.09 -11.65
C GLY A 43 -6.93 -6.75 -10.16
N ALA A 44 -5.91 -7.13 -9.40
CA ALA A 44 -5.70 -6.74 -8.00
C ALA A 44 -5.84 -5.22 -7.77
N SER A 45 -5.64 -4.39 -8.79
CA SER A 45 -5.91 -2.96 -8.77
C SER A 45 -7.35 -2.59 -8.43
N GLY A 46 -8.33 -3.42 -8.78
CA GLY A 46 -9.74 -3.24 -8.40
C GLY A 46 -9.99 -3.39 -6.90
N CYS A 47 -9.07 -4.02 -6.17
CA CYS A 47 -9.12 -4.17 -4.72
C CYS A 47 -8.49 -3.00 -3.97
N SER A 48 -7.79 -2.09 -4.67
CA SER A 48 -7.04 -0.98 -4.04
C SER A 48 -7.90 -0.08 -3.14
N GLY A 49 -9.17 0.10 -3.46
CA GLY A 49 -10.11 0.91 -2.68
C GLY A 49 -10.39 0.36 -1.27
N PHE A 50 -10.11 -0.92 -1.01
CA PHE A 50 -10.39 -1.58 0.27
C PHE A 50 -9.18 -1.68 1.20
N ILE A 51 -7.97 -1.36 0.71
CA ILE A 51 -6.73 -1.51 1.47
C ILE A 51 -6.80 -0.79 2.82
N ASN A 52 -7.19 0.49 2.81
CA ASN A 52 -7.23 1.29 4.03
C ASN A 52 -8.27 0.75 5.03
N ALA A 53 -9.41 0.27 4.53
CA ALA A 53 -10.44 -0.34 5.36
C ALA A 53 -9.93 -1.63 6.02
N PHE A 54 -9.25 -2.49 5.26
CA PHE A 54 -8.67 -3.73 5.80
C PHE A 54 -7.50 -3.47 6.77
N CYS A 55 -6.60 -2.54 6.44
CA CYS A 55 -5.41 -2.24 7.23
C CYS A 55 -5.70 -1.47 8.54
N THR A 56 -6.96 -1.16 8.84
CA THR A 56 -7.36 -0.54 10.11
C THR A 56 -7.50 -1.60 11.19
N PHE A 57 -6.37 -2.07 11.74
CA PHE A 57 -6.33 -3.13 12.75
C PHE A 57 -6.68 -2.62 14.16
N SER A 58 -7.54 -3.35 14.87
CA SER A 58 -7.75 -3.18 16.32
C SER A 58 -7.37 -4.43 17.14
N ASN A 59 -7.14 -5.56 16.47
CA ASN A 59 -6.97 -6.86 17.10
C ASN A 59 -5.50 -7.32 17.04
N THR A 60 -5.13 -8.17 18.00
CA THR A 60 -3.85 -8.89 17.98
C THR A 60 -4.03 -10.25 17.32
N VAL A 61 -3.12 -10.63 16.44
CA VAL A 61 -3.09 -11.94 15.79
C VAL A 61 -2.04 -12.82 16.46
N ALA A 62 -2.44 -13.99 16.94
CA ALA A 62 -1.52 -14.96 17.55
C ALA A 62 -0.52 -15.52 16.51
N PRO A 63 0.64 -16.04 16.93
CA PRO A 63 1.58 -16.69 16.02
C PRO A 63 0.89 -17.80 15.21
N LEU A 64 1.20 -17.88 13.92
CA LEU A 64 0.63 -18.83 12.94
C LEU A 64 -0.88 -18.65 12.65
N ASN A 65 -1.52 -17.64 13.24
CA ASN A 65 -2.91 -17.28 12.92
C ASN A 65 -2.96 -16.10 11.93
N SER A 66 -4.18 -15.73 11.55
CA SER A 66 -4.42 -14.66 10.60
C SER A 66 -5.61 -13.78 10.93
N PHE A 67 -5.66 -12.65 10.24
CA PHE A 67 -6.77 -11.74 10.20
C PHE A 67 -7.18 -11.56 8.73
N SER A 68 -8.44 -11.80 8.39
CA SER A 68 -8.90 -11.84 7.01
C SER A 68 -10.08 -10.90 6.78
N GLY A 69 -10.19 -10.36 5.57
CA GLY A 69 -11.29 -9.51 5.15
C GLY A 69 -11.71 -9.83 3.73
N CYS A 70 -13.01 -9.82 3.49
CA CYS A 70 -13.60 -10.08 2.19
C CYS A 70 -14.41 -8.84 1.78
N PHE A 71 -14.04 -8.25 0.64
CA PHE A 71 -14.72 -7.08 0.08
C PHE A 71 -15.23 -7.39 -1.33
N ASN A 72 -16.48 -7.06 -1.63
CA ASN A 72 -16.98 -7.17 -2.98
C ASN A 72 -16.36 -6.07 -3.85
N ALA A 73 -15.75 -6.46 -4.99
CA ALA A 73 -15.31 -5.46 -5.96
C ALA A 73 -16.49 -4.65 -6.48
N ALA A 74 -16.22 -3.52 -7.14
CA ALA A 74 -17.24 -2.61 -7.63
C ALA A 74 -18.41 -3.36 -8.31
N SER A 75 -19.63 -2.97 -7.97
CA SER A 75 -20.84 -3.70 -8.35
C SER A 75 -20.88 -3.98 -9.85
N GLY A 76 -21.06 -5.25 -10.21
CA GLY A 76 -21.14 -5.70 -11.61
C GLY A 76 -19.87 -6.35 -12.16
N LEU A 77 -18.75 -6.36 -11.41
CA LEU A 77 -17.52 -7.04 -11.83
C LEU A 77 -17.51 -8.55 -11.53
N GLY A 78 -18.36 -9.03 -10.62
CA GLY A 78 -18.54 -10.46 -10.36
C GLY A 78 -17.39 -11.15 -9.61
N TYR A 79 -16.49 -10.37 -8.99
CA TYR A 79 -15.39 -10.89 -8.18
C TYR A 79 -15.31 -10.17 -6.83
N LYS A 80 -14.59 -10.79 -5.90
CA LYS A 80 -14.32 -10.32 -4.53
C LYS A 80 -12.82 -10.22 -4.30
N CYS A 81 -12.46 -9.47 -3.27
CA CYS A 81 -11.09 -9.26 -2.83
C CYS A 81 -10.92 -9.87 -1.44
N ASP A 82 -10.18 -10.98 -1.37
CA ASP A 82 -9.81 -11.61 -0.11
C ASP A 82 -8.46 -11.06 0.35
N PHE A 83 -8.46 -10.31 1.45
CA PHE A 83 -7.28 -9.80 2.11
C PHE A 83 -6.96 -10.66 3.32
N THR A 84 -5.69 -10.94 3.57
CA THR A 84 -5.27 -11.59 4.82
C THR A 84 -3.94 -11.03 5.31
N ALA A 85 -3.82 -10.88 6.63
CA ALA A 85 -2.58 -10.60 7.34
C ALA A 85 -2.27 -11.79 8.26
N TRP A 86 -1.16 -12.47 8.01
CA TRP A 86 -0.73 -13.67 8.70
C TRP A 86 0.44 -13.37 9.63
N ASN A 87 0.38 -13.77 10.90
CA ASN A 87 1.52 -13.68 11.82
C ASN A 87 2.43 -14.92 11.66
N LEU A 88 3.08 -15.06 10.50
CA LEU A 88 3.92 -16.22 10.18
C LEU A 88 5.35 -16.09 10.69
N LEU A 89 5.82 -14.85 10.88
CA LEU A 89 7.22 -14.56 11.21
C LEU A 89 7.40 -14.21 12.70
N GLY A 90 6.32 -13.84 13.40
CA GLY A 90 6.36 -13.50 14.82
C GLY A 90 6.30 -14.70 15.75
N THR A 91 6.88 -14.55 16.93
CA THR A 91 6.85 -15.56 18.01
C THR A 91 5.85 -15.23 19.12
N THR A 92 5.18 -14.08 19.04
CA THR A 92 4.19 -13.61 20.01
C THR A 92 2.97 -13.01 19.31
N SER A 93 1.85 -12.92 20.01
CA SER A 93 0.68 -12.21 19.50
C SER A 93 1.02 -10.74 19.27
N ALA A 94 0.72 -10.23 18.09
CA ALA A 94 1.06 -8.87 17.69
C ALA A 94 -0.08 -8.25 16.87
N THR A 95 -0.16 -6.92 16.86
CA THR A 95 -1.05 -6.20 15.95
C THR A 95 -0.25 -5.83 14.69
N PRO A 96 -0.76 -6.11 13.48
CA PRO A 96 -0.06 -5.75 12.26
C PRO A 96 0.12 -4.23 12.15
N SER A 97 1.24 -3.78 11.58
CA SER A 97 1.47 -2.36 11.32
C SER A 97 0.60 -1.89 10.16
N VAL A 98 -0.18 -0.82 10.37
CA VAL A 98 -1.01 -0.19 9.33
C VAL A 98 -0.15 0.21 8.13
N ALA A 99 0.96 0.91 8.37
CA ALA A 99 1.84 1.37 7.30
C ALA A 99 2.51 0.21 6.52
N ALA A 100 2.88 -0.87 7.21
CA ALA A 100 3.44 -2.07 6.58
C ALA A 100 2.39 -2.78 5.71
N CYS A 101 1.17 -2.90 6.21
CA CYS A 101 0.03 -3.46 5.49
C CYS A 101 -0.27 -2.69 4.20
N GLU A 102 -0.45 -1.37 4.30
CA GLU A 102 -0.81 -0.53 3.15
C GLU A 102 0.28 -0.53 2.08
N SER A 103 1.55 -0.38 2.49
CA SER A 103 2.68 -0.39 1.56
C SER A 103 2.89 -1.76 0.91
N THR A 104 2.67 -2.85 1.65
CA THR A 104 2.76 -4.21 1.09
C THR A 104 1.67 -4.45 0.06
N PHE A 105 0.41 -4.13 0.35
CA PHE A 105 -0.67 -4.30 -0.63
C PHE A 105 -0.49 -3.40 -1.85
N ALA A 106 -0.01 -2.17 -1.68
CA ALA A 106 0.31 -1.31 -2.82
C ALA A 106 1.38 -1.92 -3.73
N ALA A 107 2.41 -2.54 -3.15
CA ALA A 107 3.45 -3.24 -3.91
C ALA A 107 2.90 -4.50 -4.62
N ILE A 108 2.13 -5.34 -3.93
CA ILE A 108 1.51 -6.53 -4.55
C ILE A 108 0.60 -6.13 -5.71
N ILE A 109 -0.23 -5.10 -5.56
CA ILE A 109 -1.12 -4.64 -6.64
C ILE A 109 -0.34 -4.13 -7.85
N SER A 110 0.79 -3.45 -7.62
CA SER A 110 1.67 -2.97 -8.68
C SER A 110 2.30 -4.13 -9.46
N ASP A 111 2.78 -5.14 -8.73
CA ASP A 111 3.69 -6.14 -9.30
C ASP A 111 2.98 -7.44 -9.68
N CYS A 112 1.83 -7.72 -9.06
CA CYS A 112 1.03 -8.94 -9.23
C CYS A 112 -0.42 -8.60 -9.64
N PRO A 113 -0.71 -8.50 -10.95
CA PRO A 113 -2.05 -8.16 -11.44
C PRO A 113 -3.16 -9.12 -11.01
N MET A 114 -2.81 -10.34 -10.60
CA MET A 114 -3.74 -11.40 -10.21
C MET A 114 -3.78 -11.62 -8.69
N GLY A 115 -3.19 -10.70 -7.92
CA GLY A 115 -2.99 -10.88 -6.49
C GLY A 115 -1.68 -11.59 -6.18
N GLY A 116 -1.34 -11.64 -4.90
CA GLY A 116 -0.07 -12.20 -4.46
C GLY A 116 0.14 -12.06 -2.96
N GLU A 117 1.39 -12.28 -2.58
CA GLU A 117 1.89 -12.30 -1.22
C GLU A 117 3.10 -11.37 -1.10
N GLY A 118 3.23 -10.73 0.07
CA GLY A 118 4.42 -9.99 0.42
C GLY A 118 4.50 -9.65 1.90
N ASN A 119 5.56 -8.98 2.29
CA ASN A 119 5.76 -8.47 3.63
C ASN A 119 6.60 -7.18 3.63
N ALA A 120 6.44 -6.34 4.66
CA ALA A 120 7.22 -5.11 4.82
C ALA A 120 7.83 -5.05 6.23
N ALA A 121 8.85 -5.88 6.46
CA ALA A 121 9.48 -6.08 7.78
C ALA A 121 8.50 -6.44 8.91
N GLY A 122 9.04 -6.93 10.04
CA GLY A 122 8.23 -7.39 11.17
C GLY A 122 7.61 -8.77 10.95
N ASP A 123 6.54 -9.03 11.70
CA ASP A 123 6.04 -10.38 11.97
C ASP A 123 5.01 -10.89 10.93
N PHE A 124 4.53 -9.99 10.07
CA PHE A 124 3.36 -10.23 9.24
C PHE A 124 3.67 -10.41 7.76
N THR A 125 3.00 -11.40 7.18
CA THR A 125 2.89 -11.62 5.73
C THR A 125 1.47 -11.24 5.30
N TYR A 126 1.34 -10.55 4.17
CA TYR A 126 0.08 -10.04 3.65
C TYR A 126 -0.23 -10.69 2.31
N THR A 127 -1.48 -11.14 2.13
CA THR A 127 -1.97 -11.72 0.88
C THR A 127 -3.20 -10.97 0.39
N ILE A 128 -3.25 -10.69 -0.89
CA ILE A 128 -4.43 -10.15 -1.58
C ILE A 128 -4.78 -11.07 -2.74
N ASP A 129 -6.00 -11.60 -2.71
CA ASP A 129 -6.45 -12.62 -3.66
C ASP A 129 -7.81 -12.21 -4.28
N PRO A 130 -7.79 -11.61 -5.48
CA PRO A 130 -8.99 -11.38 -6.26
C PRO A 130 -9.57 -12.70 -6.78
N ASN A 131 -10.77 -13.07 -6.32
CA ASN A 131 -11.42 -14.35 -6.65
C ASN A 131 -12.82 -14.15 -7.23
N GLU A 132 -13.26 -15.06 -8.09
CA GLU A 132 -14.64 -15.11 -8.59
C GLU A 132 -15.64 -15.24 -7.43
N GLY A 133 -16.78 -14.55 -7.54
CA GLY A 133 -17.87 -14.63 -6.57
C GLY A 133 -18.06 -13.37 -5.72
N SER A 134 -18.64 -13.55 -4.53
CA SER A 134 -19.05 -12.45 -3.63
C SER A 134 -18.86 -12.81 -2.17
N CYS A 135 -18.66 -11.80 -1.31
CA CYS A 135 -18.51 -11.95 0.13
C CYS A 135 -19.83 -12.07 0.91
N GLY A 136 -20.99 -11.95 0.23
CA GLY A 136 -22.22 -11.56 0.91
C GLY A 136 -22.16 -10.07 1.26
N ALA A 137 -22.44 -9.70 2.51
CA ALA A 137 -22.05 -8.37 3.02
C ALA A 137 -20.51 -8.32 3.17
N ASP A 138 -19.89 -7.15 2.96
CA ASP A 138 -18.45 -7.01 3.21
C ASP A 138 -18.16 -7.31 4.68
N VAL A 139 -17.20 -8.20 4.93
CA VAL A 139 -16.92 -8.72 6.27
C VAL A 139 -15.42 -8.75 6.55
N VAL A 140 -15.06 -8.42 7.78
CA VAL A 140 -13.72 -8.59 8.32
C VAL A 140 -13.83 -9.57 9.49
N ALA A 141 -13.03 -10.63 9.47
CA ALA A 141 -13.10 -11.75 10.41
C ALA A 141 -11.70 -12.13 10.93
N ASP A 142 -11.64 -12.43 12.22
CA ASP A 142 -10.44 -12.97 12.85
C ASP A 142 -10.36 -14.48 12.53
N GLY A 143 -9.22 -14.92 11.98
CA GLY A 143 -8.89 -16.34 11.81
C GLY A 143 -8.31 -16.88 13.11
N SER A 144 -9.14 -17.56 13.90
CA SER A 144 -8.75 -18.22 15.16
C SER A 144 -8.14 -19.59 14.95
#